data_AF-A0A4Q2XPE8-F1
#
_entry.id   AF-A0A4Q2XPE8-F1
#
_cell.length_a   1.000
_cell.length_b   1.000
_cell.length_c   1.000
_cell.angle_alpha   90.00
_cell.angle_beta   90.00
_cell.angle_gamma   90.00
#
_symmetry.space_group_name_H-M   'P 1'
#
loop_
_entity.id
_entity.type
_entity.pdbx_description
1 polymer ?
#
loop_
_entity_poly.entity_id
_entity_poly.type
_entity_poly.pdbx_seq_one_letter_code
_entity_poly.pdbx_strand_id
1 'polypeptide(L)'
;MKRTIRHAFLAPLGIAVATLPCTARAAEKEVSLFNEWLHQQYPESQPWDIGAELRGRFELKDDAGVTASTDFVPGLAESREAFYFREKIHIGYKMDWIGGFIEGRDASGHEDVKADDVFDLHQAFLTIGNAKEFPLTAQIGRQELSYGDQRFIGKSDWSNTGRSFDAIKLRLENSFGWVDAFSSRVVLVDDGNFNVSNDYDYFSGLYAGSKQLMPWQDTQVYFLARNYGSQ
;
A
#
# COMPACT_ATOMS: atom_id res chain seq x y z
N MET A 1 -32.58 -16.77 -23.40
CA MET A 1 -31.89 -15.72 -24.19
C MET A 1 -30.40 -15.81 -23.87
N LYS A 2 -29.60 -16.43 -24.75
CA LYS A 2 -28.17 -16.72 -24.51
C LYS A 2 -27.36 -15.42 -24.58
N ARG A 3 -26.75 -14.98 -23.48
CA ARG A 3 -25.82 -13.84 -23.46
C ARG A 3 -24.41 -14.35 -23.77
N THR A 4 -23.87 -13.87 -24.89
CA THR A 4 -22.51 -14.11 -25.38
C THR A 4 -21.50 -13.39 -24.50
N ILE A 5 -20.58 -14.14 -23.88
CA ILE A 5 -19.43 -13.59 -23.16
C ILE A 5 -18.43 -13.06 -24.20
N ARG A 6 -18.16 -11.75 -24.17
CA ARG A 6 -17.10 -11.13 -24.98
C ARG A 6 -15.86 -10.99 -24.10
N HIS A 7 -14.83 -11.77 -24.40
CA HIS A 7 -13.50 -11.58 -23.85
C HIS A 7 -12.81 -10.47 -24.65
N ALA A 8 -12.55 -9.34 -24.01
CA ALA A 8 -11.70 -8.30 -24.57
C ALA A 8 -10.27 -8.57 -24.08
N PHE A 9 -9.47 -9.25 -24.90
CA PHE A 9 -8.02 -9.27 -24.74
C PHE A 9 -7.46 -8.03 -25.42
N LEU A 10 -6.94 -7.09 -24.62
CA LEU A 10 -6.13 -5.99 -25.11
C LEU A 10 -4.82 -6.02 -24.32
N ALA A 11 -3.77 -6.56 -24.94
CA ALA A 11 -2.41 -6.47 -24.44
C ALA A 11 -1.69 -5.37 -25.21
N PRO A 12 -1.44 -4.18 -24.63
CA PRO A 12 -0.50 -3.25 -25.23
C PRO A 12 0.92 -3.69 -24.85
N LEU A 13 1.67 -4.15 -25.83
CA LEU A 13 3.13 -4.30 -25.72
C LEU A 13 3.73 -2.88 -25.82
N GLY A 14 3.88 -2.21 -24.69
CA GLY A 14 4.56 -0.91 -24.62
C GLY A 14 6.06 -1.11 -24.39
N ILE A 15 6.88 -0.94 -25.44
CA ILE A 15 8.32 -0.77 -25.28
C ILE A 15 8.57 0.73 -25.11
N ALA A 16 8.85 1.17 -23.87
CA ALA A 16 9.35 2.51 -23.61
C ALA A 16 10.89 2.44 -23.53
N VAL A 17 11.58 3.00 -24.52
CA VAL A 17 13.02 3.29 -24.43
C VAL A 17 13.15 4.71 -23.89
N ALA A 18 13.34 4.85 -22.58
CA ALA A 18 13.71 6.11 -21.96
C ALA A 18 15.20 6.08 -21.64
N THR A 19 16.00 6.83 -22.39
CA THR A 19 17.39 7.12 -22.03
C THR A 19 17.38 8.26 -21.00
N LEU A 20 17.47 7.93 -19.72
CA LEU A 20 17.78 8.88 -18.66
C LEU A 20 18.91 8.34 -17.78
N PRO A 21 19.81 9.20 -17.25
CA PRO A 21 20.89 8.75 -16.40
C PRO A 21 20.32 8.13 -15.12
N CYS A 22 20.76 6.90 -14.86
CA CYS A 22 20.49 6.12 -13.68
C CYS A 22 21.01 6.86 -12.44
N THR A 23 20.13 7.59 -11.76
CA THR A 23 20.23 7.75 -10.32
C THR A 23 19.30 6.72 -9.72
N ALA A 24 19.85 5.56 -9.37
CA ALA A 24 19.20 4.68 -8.42
C ALA A 24 18.91 5.53 -7.17
N ARG A 25 17.66 5.95 -7.00
CA ARG A 25 17.21 6.59 -5.78
C ARG A 25 17.38 5.52 -4.71
N ALA A 26 18.47 5.60 -3.97
CA ALA A 26 18.64 4.86 -2.73
C ALA A 26 17.35 5.10 -1.94
N ALA A 27 16.66 4.02 -1.56
CA ALA A 27 15.53 4.10 -0.67
C ALA A 27 15.92 5.03 0.48
N GLU A 28 15.22 6.16 0.60
CA GLU A 28 15.48 7.16 1.62
C GLU A 28 15.45 6.41 2.95
N LYS A 29 16.60 6.33 3.63
CA LYS A 29 16.71 5.59 4.87
C LYS A 29 15.79 6.31 5.86
N GLU A 30 14.63 5.74 6.13
CA GLU A 30 13.69 6.37 7.07
C GLU A 30 14.44 6.63 8.37
N VAL A 31 14.30 7.85 8.87
CA VAL A 31 15.04 8.36 10.02
C VAL A 31 14.47 7.70 11.27
N SER A 32 14.92 6.46 11.54
CA SER A 32 14.44 5.63 12.65
C SER A 32 15.18 5.95 13.96
N LEU A 33 15.15 7.23 14.37
CA LEU A 33 15.91 7.73 15.53
C LEU A 33 15.58 6.98 16.83
N PHE A 34 14.31 6.62 17.03
CA PHE A 34 13.89 5.94 18.25
C PHE A 34 14.39 4.50 18.31
N ASN A 35 14.14 3.68 17.28
CA ASN A 35 14.63 2.29 17.30
C ASN A 35 16.16 2.23 17.32
N GLU A 36 16.85 3.14 16.63
CA GLU A 36 18.33 3.22 16.72
C GLU A 36 18.79 3.47 18.15
N TRP A 37 18.18 4.42 18.86
CA TRP A 37 18.45 4.64 20.28
C TRP A 37 18.08 3.43 21.14
N LEU A 38 16.90 2.84 20.94
CA LEU A 38 16.39 1.69 21.70
C LEU A 38 17.37 0.51 21.61
N HIS A 39 17.82 0.18 20.40
CA HIS A 39 18.76 -0.90 20.15
C HIS A 39 20.17 -0.64 20.68
N GLN A 40 20.59 0.63 20.75
CA GLN A 40 21.86 1.00 21.35
C GLN A 40 21.83 0.86 22.88
N GLN A 41 20.72 1.24 23.53
CA GLN A 41 20.59 1.13 24.98
C GLN A 41 20.30 -0.31 25.44
N TYR A 42 19.50 -1.05 24.67
CA TYR A 42 19.02 -2.40 24.97
C TYR A 42 19.30 -3.32 23.78
N PRO A 43 20.48 -3.97 23.70
CA PRO A 43 20.82 -4.86 22.58
C PRO A 43 19.84 -6.02 22.38
N GLU A 44 19.13 -6.46 23.41
CA GLU A 44 18.06 -7.46 23.35
C GLU A 44 16.81 -6.98 22.60
N SER A 45 16.68 -5.68 22.38
CA SER A 45 15.54 -5.08 21.68
C SER A 45 15.62 -5.20 20.16
N GLN A 46 16.73 -5.70 19.59
CA GLN A 46 16.95 -5.82 18.13
C GLN A 46 15.78 -6.46 17.34
N PRO A 47 15.02 -7.43 17.88
CA PRO A 47 13.84 -7.97 17.18
C PRO A 47 12.63 -7.03 17.13
N TRP A 48 12.56 -6.01 17.99
CA TRP A 48 11.42 -5.11 18.13
C TRP A 48 11.51 -3.91 17.18
N ASP A 49 10.36 -3.46 16.71
CA ASP A 49 10.20 -2.23 15.95
C ASP A 49 9.06 -1.43 16.57
N ILE A 50 9.32 -0.22 17.04
CA ILE A 50 8.32 0.61 17.71
C ILE A 50 8.38 2.00 17.12
N GLY A 51 7.25 2.50 16.66
CA GLY A 51 7.21 3.79 15.98
C GLY A 51 5.88 4.48 16.07
N ALA A 52 5.93 5.79 15.84
CA ALA A 52 4.77 6.62 15.68
C ALA A 52 4.98 7.60 14.52
N GLU A 53 3.92 7.87 13.77
CA GLU A 53 3.84 8.88 12.72
C GLU A 53 2.83 9.93 13.17
N LEU A 54 3.22 11.21 13.14
CA LEU A 54 2.31 12.34 13.30
C LEU A 54 2.38 13.18 12.03
N ARG A 55 1.24 13.38 11.37
CA ARG A 55 1.17 14.12 10.10
C ARG A 55 0.06 15.15 10.14
N GLY A 56 0.44 16.41 10.25
CA GLY A 56 -0.43 17.55 9.95
C GLY A 56 -0.30 17.95 8.49
N ARG A 57 -1.42 18.21 7.82
CA ARG A 57 -1.44 18.73 6.46
C ARG A 57 -2.51 19.80 6.32
N PHE A 58 -2.09 20.96 5.83
CA PHE A 58 -2.98 22.02 5.42
C PHE A 58 -3.08 22.04 3.89
N GLU A 59 -4.29 22.07 3.34
CA GLU A 59 -4.53 22.19 1.89
C GLU A 59 -5.37 23.44 1.61
N LEU A 60 -4.85 24.32 0.77
CA LEU A 60 -5.62 25.41 0.16
C LEU A 60 -5.90 25.04 -1.27
N LYS A 61 -7.18 25.00 -1.63
CA LYS A 61 -7.63 24.75 -2.99
C LYS A 61 -8.45 25.95 -3.42
N ASP A 62 -8.04 26.55 -4.53
CA ASP A 62 -8.77 27.64 -5.16
C ASP A 62 -9.09 27.22 -6.59
N ASP A 63 -10.37 27.26 -6.94
CA ASP A 63 -10.87 26.75 -8.22
C ASP A 63 -10.34 25.34 -8.59
N ALA A 64 -10.26 24.43 -7.61
CA ALA A 64 -9.81 23.05 -7.85
C ALA A 64 -10.97 22.07 -8.04
N GLY A 65 -10.76 21.01 -8.82
CA GLY A 65 -11.78 19.97 -8.99
C GLY A 65 -12.01 19.14 -7.73
N VAL A 66 -13.26 18.76 -7.47
CA VAL A 66 -13.62 17.85 -6.37
C VAL A 66 -13.13 16.42 -6.63
N THR A 67 -13.02 16.04 -7.91
CA THR A 67 -12.48 14.75 -8.38
C THR A 67 -11.39 14.98 -9.42
N ALA A 68 -10.52 13.98 -9.64
CA ALA A 68 -9.47 14.07 -10.66
C ALA A 68 -10.02 14.32 -12.08
N SER A 69 -11.26 13.88 -12.39
CA SER A 69 -11.90 14.09 -13.69
C SER A 69 -12.52 15.48 -13.86
N THR A 70 -12.72 16.22 -12.76
CA THR A 70 -13.28 17.58 -12.77
C THR A 70 -12.22 18.63 -12.48
N ASP A 71 -10.98 18.21 -12.22
CA ASP A 71 -9.86 19.11 -11.97
C ASP A 71 -9.47 19.86 -13.24
N PHE A 72 -9.13 21.14 -13.09
CA PHE A 72 -8.85 22.07 -14.20
C PHE A 72 -10.01 22.30 -15.20
N VAL A 73 -11.25 21.91 -14.86
CA VAL A 73 -12.44 22.19 -15.68
C VAL A 73 -13.13 23.46 -15.18
N PRO A 74 -13.20 24.54 -15.99
CA PRO A 74 -13.83 25.79 -15.58
C PRO A 74 -15.30 25.59 -15.20
N GLY A 75 -15.72 26.13 -14.05
CA GLY A 75 -17.11 26.10 -13.57
C GLY A 75 -17.56 24.81 -12.87
N LEU A 76 -16.68 23.81 -12.73
CA LEU A 76 -16.88 22.62 -11.88
C LEU A 76 -15.90 22.58 -10.70
N ALA A 77 -15.34 23.73 -10.41
CA ALA A 77 -14.28 23.96 -9.46
C ALA A 77 -14.84 24.50 -8.15
N GLU A 78 -14.28 24.07 -7.03
CA GLU A 78 -14.65 24.52 -5.70
C GLU A 78 -13.41 24.98 -4.93
N SER A 79 -13.55 26.10 -4.22
CA SER A 79 -12.52 26.59 -3.31
C SER A 79 -12.77 26.01 -1.92
N ARG A 80 -11.73 25.42 -1.31
CA ARG A 80 -11.80 24.79 0.01
C ARG A 80 -10.49 24.93 0.77
N GLU A 81 -10.61 24.93 2.09
CA GLU A 81 -9.49 24.94 3.02
C GLU A 81 -9.60 23.73 3.92
N ALA A 82 -8.58 22.88 3.88
CA ALA A 82 -8.54 21.64 4.65
C ALA A 82 -7.44 21.69 5.68
N PHE A 83 -7.74 21.23 6.89
CA PHE A 83 -6.71 20.72 7.78
C PHE A 83 -6.94 19.24 8.05
N TYR A 84 -5.93 18.43 7.76
CA TYR A 84 -5.91 17.01 8.03
C TYR A 84 -4.86 16.71 9.09
N PHE A 85 -5.21 15.84 10.02
CA PHE A 85 -4.29 15.30 11.00
C PHE A 85 -4.37 13.78 10.98
N ARG A 86 -3.22 13.12 10.96
CA ARG A 86 -3.12 11.67 10.97
C ARG A 86 -2.06 11.24 11.97
N GLU A 87 -2.42 10.26 12.78
CA GLU A 87 -1.55 9.63 13.75
C GLU A 87 -1.49 8.13 13.43
N LYS A 88 -0.29 7.56 13.43
CA LYS A 88 -0.11 6.10 13.42
C LYS A 88 0.80 5.70 14.54
N ILE A 89 0.52 4.58 15.17
CA ILE A 89 1.39 3.98 16.18
C ILE A 89 1.49 2.50 15.87
N HIS A 90 2.70 1.97 15.85
CA HIS A 90 2.93 0.56 15.54
C HIS A 90 3.91 -0.12 16.48
N ILE A 91 3.75 -1.43 16.54
CA ILE A 91 4.68 -2.36 17.18
C ILE A 91 4.88 -3.54 16.23
N GLY A 92 6.14 -3.80 15.91
CA GLY A 92 6.61 -4.94 15.16
C GLY A 92 7.53 -5.81 16.01
N TYR A 93 7.56 -7.10 15.69
CA TYR A 93 8.49 -8.06 16.25
C TYR A 93 8.93 -9.03 15.16
N LYS A 94 10.24 -9.23 14.99
CA LYS A 94 10.78 -10.06 13.92
C LYS A 94 11.91 -10.97 14.41
N MET A 95 11.69 -12.27 14.24
CA MET A 95 12.71 -13.31 14.31
C MET A 95 13.09 -13.77 12.89
N ASP A 96 13.97 -14.77 12.78
CA ASP A 96 14.46 -15.26 11.49
C ASP A 96 13.33 -15.74 10.56
N TRP A 97 12.39 -16.52 11.09
CA TRP A 97 11.34 -17.17 10.30
C TRP A 97 9.93 -16.65 10.56
N ILE A 98 9.72 -15.88 11.62
CA ILE A 98 8.40 -15.40 12.03
C ILE A 98 8.52 -13.93 12.39
N GLY A 99 7.58 -13.13 11.90
CA GLY A 99 7.39 -11.77 12.36
C GLY A 99 5.91 -11.46 12.58
N GLY A 100 5.64 -10.49 13.43
CA GLY A 100 4.33 -9.91 13.65
C GLY A 100 4.41 -8.39 13.58
N PHE A 101 3.34 -7.75 13.13
CA PHE A 101 3.24 -6.31 13.07
C PHE A 101 1.79 -5.90 13.34
N ILE A 102 1.62 -4.85 14.13
CA ILE A 102 0.33 -4.20 14.39
C ILE A 102 0.49 -2.69 14.33
N GLU A 103 -0.44 -2.01 13.68
CA GLU A 103 -0.49 -0.56 13.55
C GLU A 103 -1.92 -0.07 13.73
N GLY A 104 -2.11 0.84 14.67
CA GLY A 104 -3.31 1.65 14.81
C GLY A 104 -3.16 2.98 14.08
N ARG A 105 -4.26 3.53 13.58
CA ARG A 105 -4.31 4.83 12.91
C ARG A 105 -5.51 5.62 13.40
N ASP A 106 -5.26 6.87 13.79
CA ASP A 106 -6.29 7.90 13.85
C ASP A 106 -6.12 8.84 12.65
N ALA A 107 -7.22 9.22 12.01
CA ALA A 107 -7.20 10.22 10.96
C ALA A 107 -8.40 11.15 11.14
N SER A 108 -8.15 12.45 11.25
CA SER A 108 -9.20 13.47 11.33
C SER A 108 -9.01 14.53 10.25
N GLY A 109 -10.12 15.06 9.77
CA GLY A 109 -10.16 16.11 8.76
C GLY A 109 -11.16 17.20 9.13
N HIS A 110 -10.73 18.45 9.10
CA HIS A 110 -11.61 19.59 9.28
C HIS A 110 -11.93 20.22 7.91
N GLU A 111 -13.00 19.72 7.27
CA GLU A 111 -13.65 20.23 6.05
C GLU A 111 -15.14 19.80 6.01
N ASP A 112 -15.91 20.29 5.02
CA ASP A 112 -17.30 19.87 4.72
C ASP A 112 -17.45 18.37 4.36
N VAL A 113 -16.36 17.69 3.97
CA VAL A 113 -16.34 16.24 3.73
C VAL A 113 -15.52 15.58 4.84
N LYS A 114 -16.22 15.04 5.85
CA LYS A 114 -15.61 14.27 6.92
C LYS A 114 -14.88 13.06 6.32
N ALA A 115 -13.59 12.98 6.59
CA ALA A 115 -12.76 11.80 6.34
C ALA A 115 -12.14 11.38 7.67
N ASP A 116 -13.00 11.30 8.68
CA ASP A 116 -12.65 10.90 10.03
C ASP A 116 -12.64 9.37 10.11
N ASP A 117 -11.61 8.84 10.73
CA ASP A 117 -11.41 7.43 11.05
C ASP A 117 -10.82 7.42 12.46
N VAL A 118 -11.70 7.34 13.46
CA VAL A 118 -11.33 7.39 14.87
C VAL A 118 -10.52 6.15 15.21
N PHE A 119 -9.32 6.35 15.78
CA PHE A 119 -8.32 5.34 16.10
C PHE A 119 -8.73 3.86 15.86
N ASP A 120 -8.35 3.31 14.71
CA ASP A 120 -8.69 1.97 14.27
C ASP A 120 -7.46 1.17 13.78
N LEU A 121 -7.61 -0.14 13.61
CA LEU A 121 -6.61 -1.06 13.11
C LEU A 121 -6.33 -0.84 11.61
N HIS A 122 -5.19 -0.24 11.32
CA HIS A 122 -4.74 0.00 9.95
C HIS A 122 -3.99 -1.19 9.35
N GLN A 123 -3.08 -1.80 10.13
CA GLN A 123 -2.36 -3.02 9.74
C GLN A 123 -2.26 -4.01 10.91
N ALA A 124 -2.36 -5.30 10.60
CA ALA A 124 -2.14 -6.40 11.54
C ALA A 124 -1.83 -7.65 10.73
N PHE A 125 -0.58 -8.07 10.70
CA PHE A 125 -0.17 -9.22 9.91
C PHE A 125 0.92 -10.05 10.59
N LEU A 126 0.99 -11.31 10.18
CA LEU A 126 2.10 -12.21 10.44
C LEU A 126 2.91 -12.40 9.17
N THR A 127 4.23 -12.47 9.31
CA THR A 127 5.14 -12.87 8.24
C THR A 127 5.78 -14.21 8.60
N ILE A 128 5.91 -15.09 7.61
CA ILE A 128 6.48 -16.42 7.76
C ILE A 128 7.49 -16.64 6.64
N GLY A 129 8.68 -17.11 7.00
CA GLY A 129 9.75 -17.47 6.07
C GLY A 129 10.94 -16.52 6.11
N ASN A 130 12.08 -17.05 5.68
CA ASN A 130 13.34 -16.32 5.55
C ASN A 130 13.84 -16.43 4.11
N ALA A 131 13.68 -15.37 3.31
CA ALA A 131 14.07 -15.35 1.90
C ALA A 131 15.56 -15.68 1.64
N LYS A 132 16.43 -15.56 2.66
CA LYS A 132 17.86 -15.94 2.58
C LYS A 132 18.08 -17.45 2.67
N GLU A 133 17.22 -18.15 3.40
CA GLU A 133 17.31 -19.61 3.63
C GLU A 133 16.35 -20.41 2.75
N PHE A 134 15.18 -19.84 2.47
CA PHE A 134 14.13 -20.48 1.68
C PHE A 134 13.44 -19.43 0.80
N PRO A 135 13.33 -19.65 -0.52
CA PRO A 135 12.91 -18.62 -1.46
C PRO A 135 11.44 -18.20 -1.32
N LEU A 136 10.61 -18.98 -0.62
CA LEU A 136 9.19 -18.71 -0.46
C LEU A 136 8.90 -18.13 0.93
N THR A 137 8.22 -16.99 0.96
CA THR A 137 7.75 -16.31 2.17
C THR A 137 6.26 -16.02 2.07
N ALA A 138 5.60 -15.85 3.21
CA ALA A 138 4.18 -15.55 3.31
C ALA A 138 3.93 -14.34 4.23
N GLN A 139 2.94 -13.54 3.90
CA GLN A 139 2.41 -12.47 4.75
C GLN A 139 0.88 -12.57 4.78
N ILE A 140 0.33 -12.70 5.97
CA ILE A 140 -1.09 -13.02 6.20
C ILE A 140 -1.66 -12.03 7.19
N GLY A 141 -2.78 -11.39 6.83
CA GLY A 141 -3.50 -10.44 7.68
C GLY A 141 -3.76 -9.12 6.96
N ARG A 142 -4.16 -8.11 7.74
CA ARG A 142 -4.39 -6.74 7.28
C ARG A 142 -3.06 -6.07 6.98
N GLN A 143 -2.83 -5.67 5.75
CA GLN A 143 -1.56 -5.12 5.29
C GLN A 143 -1.78 -4.10 4.18
N GLU A 144 -0.80 -3.24 3.96
CA GLU A 144 -0.76 -2.40 2.75
C GLU A 144 -0.24 -3.21 1.56
N LEU A 145 -0.86 -3.03 0.40
CA LEU A 145 -0.36 -3.55 -0.89
C LEU A 145 0.03 -2.36 -1.77
N SER A 146 1.25 -2.39 -2.31
CA SER A 146 1.80 -1.34 -3.15
C SER A 146 2.58 -1.95 -4.31
N TYR A 147 2.02 -1.84 -5.52
CA TYR A 147 2.57 -2.42 -6.74
C TYR A 147 2.54 -1.42 -7.90
N GLY A 148 3.61 -1.46 -8.71
CA GLY A 148 3.79 -0.61 -9.89
C GLY A 148 3.77 0.87 -9.55
N ASP A 149 4.62 1.28 -8.60
CA ASP A 149 4.70 2.67 -8.12
C ASP A 149 3.34 3.24 -7.67
N GLN A 150 2.51 2.39 -7.07
CA GLN A 150 1.15 2.70 -6.65
C GLN A 150 0.17 3.05 -7.79
N ARG A 151 0.56 2.83 -9.05
CA ARG A 151 -0.31 3.08 -10.22
C ARG A 151 -1.44 2.07 -10.33
N PHE A 152 -1.17 0.79 -10.00
CA PHE A 152 -2.17 -0.28 -10.09
C PHE A 152 -2.79 -0.59 -8.74
N ILE A 153 -1.94 -0.70 -7.73
CA ILE A 153 -2.34 -1.04 -6.36
C ILE A 153 -1.50 -0.15 -5.46
N GLY A 154 -2.14 0.68 -4.66
CA GLY A 154 -1.42 1.62 -3.82
C GLY A 154 -2.13 1.83 -2.50
N LYS A 155 -1.32 2.06 -1.46
CA LYS A 155 -1.79 2.50 -0.15
C LYS A 155 -2.46 3.88 -0.20
N SER A 156 -2.25 4.67 -1.27
CA SER A 156 -2.77 6.03 -1.38
C SER A 156 -2.38 6.86 -0.18
N ASP A 157 -1.08 6.96 0.08
CA ASP A 157 -0.59 7.59 1.30
C ASP A 157 -0.90 9.09 1.36
N TRP A 158 -1.11 9.72 0.19
CA TRP A 158 -1.63 11.09 0.12
C TRP A 158 -3.07 11.21 0.66
N SER A 159 -3.89 10.16 0.62
CA SER A 159 -5.19 10.21 1.30
C SER A 159 -4.98 10.41 2.81
N ASN A 160 -5.94 11.03 3.49
CA ASN A 160 -5.91 11.06 4.95
C ASN A 160 -6.06 9.64 5.51
N THR A 161 -7.05 8.92 4.97
CA THR A 161 -7.25 7.50 5.17
C THR A 161 -6.60 6.71 4.01
N GLY A 162 -5.36 6.26 4.23
CA GLY A 162 -4.71 5.31 3.34
C GLY A 162 -5.45 3.96 3.29
N ARG A 163 -5.29 3.21 2.21
CA ARG A 163 -5.94 1.90 2.00
C ARG A 163 -5.13 0.78 2.62
N SER A 164 -5.82 -0.14 3.29
CA SER A 164 -5.29 -1.43 3.71
C SER A 164 -6.15 -2.56 3.16
N PHE A 165 -5.60 -3.77 3.18
CA PHE A 165 -6.20 -4.96 2.62
C PHE A 165 -6.06 -6.12 3.58
N ASP A 166 -7.15 -6.86 3.83
CA ASP A 166 -7.03 -8.18 4.45
C ASP A 166 -6.60 -9.15 3.37
N ALA A 167 -5.35 -9.60 3.43
CA ALA A 167 -4.72 -10.32 2.34
C ALA A 167 -3.87 -11.50 2.82
N ILE A 168 -3.78 -12.49 1.93
CA ILE A 168 -2.70 -13.48 1.94
C ILE A 168 -1.82 -13.17 0.74
N LYS A 169 -0.53 -12.97 1.00
CA LYS A 169 0.50 -12.75 -0.01
C LYS A 169 1.59 -13.79 0.15
N LEU A 170 1.94 -14.46 -0.93
CA LEU A 170 3.09 -15.34 -1.04
C LEU A 170 4.12 -14.66 -1.94
N ARG A 171 5.39 -14.64 -1.52
CA ARG A 171 6.49 -14.16 -2.34
C ARG A 171 7.49 -15.28 -2.57
N LEU A 172 7.76 -15.59 -3.83
CA LEU A 172 8.88 -16.41 -4.25
C LEU A 172 10.00 -15.50 -4.78
N GLU A 173 11.19 -15.58 -4.20
CA GLU A 173 12.33 -14.73 -4.56
C GLU A 173 13.61 -15.54 -4.74
N ASN A 174 14.39 -15.21 -5.78
CA ASN A 174 15.70 -15.80 -6.03
C ASN A 174 16.71 -14.73 -6.53
N SER A 175 17.85 -15.17 -7.08
CA SER A 175 18.88 -14.26 -7.61
C SER A 175 18.45 -13.51 -8.87
N PHE A 176 17.51 -14.04 -9.66
CA PHE A 176 17.06 -13.46 -10.93
C PHE A 176 15.87 -12.52 -10.79
N GLY A 177 15.05 -12.68 -9.76
CA GLY A 177 13.81 -11.92 -9.62
C GLY A 177 12.94 -12.40 -8.48
N TRP A 178 11.70 -11.94 -8.51
CA TRP A 178 10.69 -12.25 -7.52
C TRP A 178 9.30 -12.30 -8.16
N VAL A 179 8.42 -13.08 -7.54
CA VAL A 179 7.01 -13.20 -7.90
C VAL A 179 6.19 -13.18 -6.62
N ASP A 180 5.25 -12.25 -6.55
CA ASP A 180 4.21 -12.18 -5.54
C ASP A 180 2.93 -12.78 -6.10
N ALA A 181 2.29 -13.66 -5.35
CA ALA A 181 0.94 -14.13 -5.58
C ALA A 181 0.08 -13.72 -4.39
N PHE A 182 -1.06 -13.09 -4.63
CA PHE A 182 -1.90 -12.61 -3.54
C PHE A 182 -3.39 -12.77 -3.82
N SER A 183 -4.16 -12.85 -2.74
CA SER A 183 -5.60 -12.72 -2.71
C SER A 183 -5.97 -11.83 -1.53
N SER A 184 -6.86 -10.88 -1.76
CA SER A 184 -7.12 -9.78 -0.85
C SER A 184 -8.56 -9.27 -0.95
N ARG A 185 -9.00 -8.60 0.12
CA ARG A 185 -10.19 -7.76 0.15
C ARG A 185 -9.77 -6.38 0.65
N VAL A 186 -10.32 -5.34 0.04
CA VAL A 186 -10.07 -3.97 0.52
C VAL A 186 -10.82 -3.77 1.83
N VAL A 187 -10.16 -3.13 2.80
CA VAL A 187 -10.79 -2.71 4.05
C VAL A 187 -11.48 -1.38 3.81
N LEU A 188 -12.75 -1.30 4.19
CA LEU A 188 -13.54 -0.08 4.08
C LEU A 188 -13.41 0.72 5.37
N VAL A 189 -13.29 2.04 5.23
CA VAL A 189 -13.39 2.96 6.35
C VAL A 189 -14.87 3.18 6.65
N ASP A 190 -15.28 2.91 7.89
CA ASP A 190 -16.66 3.01 8.37
C ASP A 190 -16.71 3.88 9.63
N ASP A 191 -17.06 5.16 9.45
CA ASP A 191 -17.08 6.14 10.53
C ASP A 191 -18.01 5.72 11.68
N GLY A 192 -17.47 5.69 12.89
CA GLY A 192 -18.16 5.26 14.11
C GLY A 192 -18.25 3.74 14.31
N ASN A 193 -17.71 2.92 13.40
CA ASN A 193 -17.64 1.47 13.51
C ASN A 193 -16.20 0.97 13.29
N PHE A 194 -15.95 -0.31 13.59
CA PHE A 194 -14.66 -0.93 13.28
C PHE A 194 -14.57 -1.24 11.78
N ASN A 195 -13.45 -0.88 11.17
CA ASN A 195 -13.18 -1.05 9.76
C ASN A 195 -13.10 -2.53 9.36
N VAL A 196 -13.98 -2.95 8.44
CA VAL A 196 -14.11 -4.34 7.97
C VAL A 196 -13.76 -4.49 6.49
N SER A 197 -13.38 -5.70 6.11
CA SER A 197 -13.18 -6.07 4.71
C SER A 197 -14.47 -6.00 3.91
N ASN A 198 -14.36 -5.59 2.65
CA ASN A 198 -15.44 -5.70 1.69
C ASN A 198 -15.59 -7.15 1.18
N ASP A 199 -16.60 -7.86 1.67
CA ASP A 199 -16.87 -9.27 1.29
C ASP A 199 -17.38 -9.44 -0.15
N TYR A 200 -17.71 -8.35 -0.84
CA TYR A 200 -18.19 -8.36 -2.23
C TYR A 200 -17.10 -8.01 -3.24
N ASP A 201 -15.88 -7.69 -2.81
CA ASP A 201 -14.81 -7.23 -3.69
C ASP A 201 -13.52 -8.03 -3.46
N TYR A 202 -13.40 -9.14 -4.19
CA TYR A 202 -12.21 -9.98 -4.15
C TYR A 202 -11.20 -9.50 -5.19
N PHE A 203 -9.99 -9.22 -4.71
CA PHE A 203 -8.90 -8.79 -5.55
C PHE A 203 -7.71 -9.73 -5.41
N SER A 204 -7.25 -10.27 -6.53
CA SER A 204 -6.18 -11.25 -6.58
C SER A 204 -5.23 -10.95 -7.74
N GLY A 205 -4.01 -11.45 -7.64
CA GLY A 205 -3.08 -11.27 -8.74
C GLY A 205 -1.75 -11.97 -8.57
N LEU A 206 -0.99 -11.94 -9.67
CA LEU A 206 0.42 -12.23 -9.74
C LEU A 206 1.16 -10.94 -10.10
N TYR A 207 2.24 -10.66 -9.39
CA TYR A 207 3.11 -9.53 -9.65
C TYR A 207 4.56 -9.98 -9.64
N ALA A 208 5.26 -9.81 -10.76
CA ALA A 208 6.62 -10.29 -10.93
C ALA A 208 7.56 -9.15 -11.31
N GLY A 209 8.78 -9.19 -10.77
CA GLY A 209 9.84 -8.26 -11.10
C GLY A 209 11.15 -8.98 -11.36
N SER A 210 11.92 -8.51 -12.34
CA SER A 210 13.29 -8.99 -12.54
C SER A 210 14.27 -8.21 -11.65
N LYS A 211 15.21 -8.91 -11.01
CA LYS A 211 16.42 -8.25 -10.49
C LYS A 211 17.26 -7.84 -11.69
N GLN A 212 17.72 -6.60 -11.67
CA GLN A 212 18.42 -5.87 -12.73
C GLN A 212 19.45 -6.75 -13.48
N LEU A 213 19.02 -7.43 -14.55
CA LEU A 213 19.88 -8.26 -15.42
C LEU A 213 20.87 -7.39 -16.18
N MET A 214 20.43 -6.21 -16.59
CA MET A 214 21.21 -5.16 -17.22
C MET A 214 21.06 -3.86 -16.38
N PRO A 215 22.11 -3.04 -16.22
CA PRO A 215 22.08 -1.84 -15.36
C PRO A 215 20.98 -0.81 -15.67
N TRP A 216 20.38 -0.83 -16.85
CA TRP A 216 19.32 0.10 -17.29
C TRP A 216 17.94 -0.55 -17.40
N GLN A 217 17.82 -1.86 -17.13
CA GLN A 217 16.57 -2.58 -17.29
C GLN A 217 15.85 -2.72 -15.94
N ASP A 218 14.63 -2.21 -15.89
CA ASP A 218 13.62 -2.64 -14.93
C ASP A 218 12.46 -3.31 -15.70
N THR A 219 11.97 -4.42 -15.20
CA THR A 219 10.89 -5.17 -15.86
C THR A 219 9.95 -5.71 -14.81
N GLN A 220 8.69 -5.29 -14.92
CA GLN A 220 7.62 -5.65 -14.01
C GLN A 220 6.44 -6.18 -14.84
N VAL A 221 5.91 -7.34 -14.46
CA VAL A 221 4.80 -8.00 -15.14
C VAL A 221 3.70 -8.28 -14.12
N TYR A 222 2.46 -8.02 -14.51
CA TYR A 222 1.32 -8.18 -13.61
C TYR A 222 0.16 -8.87 -14.30
N PHE A 223 -0.55 -9.69 -13.52
CA PHE A 223 -1.84 -10.24 -13.87
C PHE A 223 -2.77 -10.00 -12.69
N LEU A 224 -3.79 -9.16 -12.87
CA LEU A 224 -4.67 -8.70 -11.81
C LEU A 224 -6.11 -9.07 -12.15
N ALA A 225 -6.82 -9.63 -11.18
CA ALA A 225 -8.21 -10.00 -11.29
C ALA A 225 -9.00 -9.40 -10.12
N ARG A 226 -10.03 -8.63 -10.44
CA ARG A 226 -10.99 -8.07 -9.50
C ARG A 226 -12.36 -8.67 -9.77
N ASN A 227 -12.93 -9.34 -8.78
CA ASN A 227 -14.23 -9.98 -8.86
C ASN A 227 -15.17 -9.25 -7.91
N TYR A 228 -16.12 -8.53 -8.49
CA TYR A 228 -17.12 -7.76 -7.75
C TYR A 228 -18.47 -8.49 -7.79
N GLY A 229 -19.00 -8.84 -6.61
CA GLY A 229 -20.33 -9.41 -6.44
C GLY A 229 -21.39 -8.33 -6.25
N SER A 230 -22.62 -8.59 -6.67
CA SER A 230 -23.77 -7.74 -6.35
C SER A 230 -24.38 -8.15 -5.01
N GLN A 231 -24.77 -7.15 -4.20
CA GLN A 231 -25.67 -7.33 -3.06
C GLN A 231 -27.08 -7.69 -3.52
#